data_AF-A0A495JF93-F1
#
_entry.id   AF-A0A495JF93-F1
#
_cell.length_a   1.000
_cell.length_b   1.000
_cell.length_c   1.000
_cell.angle_alpha   90.00
_cell.angle_beta   90.00
_cell.angle_gamma   90.00
#
_symmetry.space_group_name_H-M   'P 1'
#
loop_
_entity.id
_entity.type
_entity.pdbx_description
1 polymer ?
#
loop_
_entity_poly.entity_id
_entity_poly.type
_entity_poly.pdbx_seq_one_letter_code
_entity_poly.pdbx_strand_id
1 'polypeptide(L)'
;MPRITVDEDFIREVQTRLTEMRNQVSGVRAGVDPTDMGHTHGMPWANLEVIPGGENFASGAAVKTRIRTVGGLVDTKLAAFDKKLADYAQGLGNILLSSENIERANANAANFASFLPGSRPTSSVPPPVVPPPAAS
;
A
#
# COMPACT_ATOMS: atom_id res chain seq x y z
N MET A 1 -8.13 -24.46 -14.92
CA MET A 1 -8.74 -23.17 -14.51
C MET A 1 -7.66 -22.34 -13.83
N PRO A 2 -7.53 -21.04 -14.14
CA PRO A 2 -6.60 -20.18 -13.41
C PRO A 2 -7.07 -20.04 -11.96
N ARG A 3 -6.14 -20.23 -11.01
CA ARG A 3 -6.36 -20.06 -9.57
C ARG A 3 -5.69 -18.77 -9.16
N ILE A 4 -6.46 -17.82 -8.63
CA ILE A 4 -5.90 -16.62 -7.99
C ILE A 4 -5.53 -17.02 -6.56
N THR A 5 -4.29 -16.76 -6.16
CA THR A 5 -3.81 -16.96 -4.78
C THR A 5 -3.41 -15.59 -4.27
N VAL A 6 -4.06 -15.14 -3.20
CA VAL A 6 -3.76 -13.86 -2.54
C VAL A 6 -2.73 -14.16 -1.45
N ASP A 7 -1.55 -13.55 -1.57
CA ASP A 7 -0.55 -13.57 -0.51
C ASP A 7 -0.84 -12.42 0.46
N GLU A 8 -1.60 -12.71 1.51
CA GLU A 8 -2.04 -11.70 2.47
C GLU A 8 -0.89 -11.11 3.28
N ASP A 9 0.12 -11.92 3.61
CA ASP A 9 1.30 -11.47 4.36
C ASP A 9 2.11 -10.48 3.55
N PHE A 10 2.35 -10.78 2.26
CA PHE A 10 3.00 -9.85 1.34
C PHE A 10 2.22 -8.54 1.21
N ILE A 11 0.89 -8.59 1.05
CA ILE A 11 0.06 -7.38 0.93
C ILE A 11 0.11 -6.53 2.21
N ARG A 12 0.10 -7.16 3.39
CA ARG A 12 0.24 -6.46 4.69
C ARG A 12 1.63 -5.81 4.84
N GLU A 13 2.69 -6.47 4.38
CA GLU A 13 4.04 -5.89 4.37
C GLU A 13 4.09 -4.64 3.47
N VAL A 14 3.53 -4.72 2.27
CA VAL A 14 3.46 -3.57 1.35
C VAL A 14 2.67 -2.42 1.96
N GLN A 15 1.54 -2.71 2.61
CA GLN A 15 0.72 -1.68 3.28
C GLN A 15 1.49 -0.99 4.42
N THR A 16 2.26 -1.74 5.20
CA THR A 16 3.13 -1.21 6.26
C THR A 16 4.17 -0.26 5.66
N ARG A 17 4.90 -0.71 4.63
CA ARG A 17 5.91 0.12 3.94
C ARG A 17 5.32 1.39 3.33
N LEU A 18 4.13 1.32 2.73
CA LEU A 18 3.43 2.49 2.20
C LEU A 18 3.12 3.51 3.30
N THR A 19 2.72 3.02 4.48
CA THR A 19 2.43 3.87 5.65
C THR A 19 3.71 4.50 6.20
N GLU A 20 4.81 3.77 6.27
CA GLU A 20 6.12 4.29 6.68
C GLU A 20 6.62 5.39 5.73
N MET A 21 6.57 5.14 4.42
CA MET A 21 6.93 6.15 3.41
C MET A 21 6.05 7.39 3.53
N ARG A 22 4.76 7.22 3.81
CA ARG A 22 3.84 8.33 4.03
C ARG A 22 4.26 9.18 5.24
N ASN A 23 4.62 8.53 6.35
CA ASN A 23 5.10 9.21 7.55
C ASN A 23 6.40 9.98 7.28
N GLN A 24 7.32 9.41 6.49
CA GLN A 24 8.54 10.11 6.05
C GLN A 24 8.23 11.34 5.20
N VAL A 25 7.32 11.22 4.22
CA VAL A 25 6.89 12.37 3.39
C VAL A 25 6.27 13.47 4.25
N SER A 26 5.42 13.11 5.21
CA SER A 26 4.84 14.07 6.16
C SER A 26 5.92 14.75 7.02
N GLY A 27 6.90 13.99 7.52
CA GLY A 27 8.04 14.51 8.26
C GLY A 27 8.87 15.51 7.45
N VAL A 28 9.22 15.17 6.21
CA VAL A 28 9.96 16.07 5.30
C VAL A 28 9.21 17.38 5.07
N ARG A 29 7.88 17.31 4.88
CA ARG A 29 7.05 18.52 4.72
C ARG A 29 7.02 19.39 5.96
N ALA A 30 7.12 18.78 7.15
CA ALA A 30 7.23 19.48 8.42
C ALA A 30 8.64 20.04 8.70
N GLY A 31 9.63 19.76 7.84
CA GLY A 31 11.01 20.21 8.03
C GLY A 31 11.88 19.24 8.85
N VAL A 32 11.46 17.97 8.96
CA VAL A 32 12.21 16.89 9.63
C VAL A 32 13.08 16.15 8.61
N ASP A 33 14.31 15.80 9.01
CA ASP A 33 15.16 14.92 8.21
C ASP A 33 14.67 13.47 8.36
N PRO A 34 14.34 12.75 7.27
CA PRO A 34 13.88 11.36 7.34
C PRO A 34 14.95 10.39 7.88
N THR A 35 16.22 10.78 7.92
CA THR A 35 17.32 10.01 8.52
C THR A 35 17.58 10.35 9.99
N ASP A 36 16.96 11.43 10.50
CA ASP A 36 17.04 11.87 11.89
C ASP A 36 15.68 12.42 12.37
N MET A 37 14.70 11.52 12.46
CA MET A 37 13.31 11.88 12.76
C MET A 37 13.06 12.44 14.17
N GLY A 38 14.07 12.40 15.05
CA GLY A 38 14.00 12.92 16.42
C GLY A 38 14.26 14.42 16.52
N HIS A 39 14.79 15.05 15.47
CA HIS A 39 15.20 16.45 15.49
C HIS A 39 14.65 17.20 14.27
N THR A 40 14.08 18.39 14.51
CA THR A 40 13.62 19.26 13.44
C THR A 40 14.82 20.00 12.86
N HIS A 41 15.20 19.69 11.62
CA HIS A 41 16.35 20.28 10.94
C HIS A 41 15.99 21.50 10.08
N GLY A 42 14.71 21.89 10.04
CA GLY A 42 14.27 23.03 9.26
C GLY A 42 12.83 23.47 9.53
N MET A 43 12.34 24.34 8.67
CA MET A 43 10.96 24.83 8.66
C MET A 43 10.36 24.53 7.30
N PRO A 44 9.02 24.45 7.16
CA PRO A 44 8.38 24.38 5.86
C PRO A 44 8.91 25.46 4.92
N TRP A 45 9.15 25.13 3.65
CA TRP A 45 9.80 26.04 2.71
C TRP A 45 9.09 27.39 2.53
N ALA A 46 7.76 27.40 2.70
CA ALA A 46 6.95 28.63 2.69
C ALA A 46 7.34 29.61 3.81
N ASN A 47 7.86 29.07 4.92
CA ASN A 47 8.21 29.80 6.13
C ASN A 47 9.70 30.18 6.18
N LEU A 48 10.49 29.84 5.16
CA LEU A 48 11.88 30.27 5.08
C LEU A 48 11.95 31.79 4.97
N GLU A 49 12.56 32.40 5.98
CA GLU A 49 12.91 33.81 5.99
C GLU A 49 14.36 33.97 5.53
N VAL A 50 14.54 34.36 4.28
CA VAL A 50 15.82 34.87 3.81
C VAL A 50 15.88 36.34 4.19
N ILE A 51 16.87 36.72 4.99
CA ILE A 51 17.18 38.12 5.29
C ILE A 51 17.98 38.65 4.10
N PRO A 52 17.40 39.50 3.24
CA PRO A 52 18.04 39.87 1.97
C PRO A 52 19.22 40.83 2.15
N GLY A 53 19.55 41.27 3.37
CA GLY A 53 20.57 42.30 3.59
C GLY A 53 20.06 43.68 3.16
N GLY A 54 19.29 44.33 4.03
CA GLY A 54 18.75 45.68 3.80
C GLY A 54 17.78 45.81 2.62
N GLU A 55 16.98 46.88 2.60
CA GLU A 55 15.96 47.13 1.57
C GLU A 55 16.54 47.38 0.15
N ASN A 56 17.86 47.55 0.05
CA ASN A 56 18.56 47.90 -1.20
C ASN A 56 19.16 46.70 -1.95
N PHE A 57 19.03 45.47 -1.45
CA PHE A 57 19.63 44.29 -2.08
C PHE A 57 18.59 43.48 -2.87
N ALA A 58 18.30 43.95 -4.09
CA ALA A 58 17.31 43.35 -4.99
C ALA A 58 17.57 41.86 -5.29
N SER A 59 18.83 41.44 -5.36
CA SER A 59 19.26 40.04 -5.50
C SER A 59 18.77 39.17 -4.34
N GLY A 60 18.81 39.67 -3.11
CA GLY A 60 18.32 38.94 -1.93
C GLY A 60 16.80 38.74 -1.96
N ALA A 61 16.05 39.78 -2.36
CA ALA A 61 14.61 39.69 -2.53
C ALA A 61 14.21 38.70 -3.65
N ALA A 62 14.96 38.68 -4.76
CA ALA A 62 14.76 37.74 -5.85
C ALA A 62 15.04 36.29 -5.42
N VAL A 63 16.13 36.05 -4.68
CA VAL A 63 16.46 34.72 -4.12
C VAL A 63 15.38 34.26 -3.14
N LYS A 64 14.95 35.12 -2.23
CA LYS A 64 13.84 34.85 -1.29
C LYS A 64 12.58 34.41 -2.03
N THR A 65 12.21 35.15 -3.06
CA THR A 65 11.02 34.85 -3.88
C THR A 65 11.16 33.50 -4.56
N ARG A 66 12.31 33.25 -5.19
CA ARG A 66 12.58 31.98 -5.87
C ARG A 66 12.55 30.77 -4.93
N ILE A 67 13.14 30.90 -3.74
CA ILE A 67 13.11 29.84 -2.72
C ILE A 67 11.68 29.54 -2.30
N ARG A 68 10.85 30.56 -2.04
CA ARG A 68 9.43 30.36 -1.71
C ARG A 68 8.65 29.70 -2.84
N THR A 69 8.84 30.14 -4.08
CA THR A 69 8.16 29.55 -5.24
C THR A 69 8.54 28.09 -5.45
N VAL A 70 9.85 27.78 -5.48
CA VAL A 70 10.34 26.41 -5.65
C VAL A 70 9.90 25.54 -4.47
N GLY A 71 10.02 26.06 -3.25
CA GLY A 71 9.57 25.40 -2.03
C GLY A 71 8.09 25.03 -2.04
N GLY A 72 7.22 25.95 -2.46
CA GLY A 72 5.79 25.70 -2.60
C GLY A 72 5.47 24.65 -3.67
N LEU A 73 6.20 24.64 -4.79
CA LEU A 73 6.08 23.60 -5.81
C LEU A 73 6.50 22.23 -5.30
N VAL A 74 7.57 22.17 -4.50
CA VAL A 74 8.02 20.93 -3.85
C VAL A 74 6.96 20.44 -2.85
N ASP A 75 6.44 21.30 -1.99
CA ASP A 75 5.39 20.93 -1.04
C ASP A 75 4.13 20.39 -1.74
N THR A 76 3.71 21.05 -2.83
CA THR A 76 2.57 20.60 -3.64
C THR A 76 2.78 19.18 -4.17
N LYS A 77 3.99 18.87 -4.66
CA LYS A 77 4.33 17.53 -5.14
C LYS A 77 4.36 16.50 -4.01
N LEU A 78 4.94 16.85 -2.86
CA LEU A 78 4.99 15.97 -1.69
C LEU A 78 3.58 15.68 -1.15
N ALA A 79 2.70 16.67 -1.11
CA ALA A 79 1.29 16.48 -0.75
C ALA A 79 0.57 15.53 -1.71
N ALA A 80 0.86 15.62 -3.02
CA ALA A 80 0.31 14.70 -4.00
C ALA A 80 0.83 13.25 -3.82
N PHE A 81 2.09 13.08 -3.42
CA PHE A 81 2.64 11.77 -3.08
C PHE A 81 2.00 11.19 -1.81
N ASP A 82 1.88 11.98 -0.75
CA ASP A 82 1.19 11.59 0.49
C ASP A 82 -0.23 11.07 0.19
N LYS A 83 -0.98 11.80 -0.65
CA LYS A 83 -2.31 11.36 -1.10
C LYS A 83 -2.27 10.03 -1.86
N LYS A 84 -1.37 9.86 -2.84
CA LYS A 84 -1.26 8.61 -3.61
C LYS A 84 -0.90 7.42 -2.73
N LEU A 85 0.02 7.60 -1.79
CA LEU A 85 0.41 6.55 -0.84
C LEU A 85 -0.77 6.14 0.04
N ALA A 86 -1.58 7.10 0.50
CA ALA A 86 -2.81 6.82 1.24
C ALA A 86 -3.84 6.05 0.39
N ASP A 87 -4.06 6.50 -0.85
CA ASP A 87 -5.00 5.86 -1.77
C ASP A 87 -4.59 4.39 -2.07
N TYR A 88 -3.28 4.11 -2.25
CA TYR A 88 -2.77 2.75 -2.41
C TYR A 88 -2.93 1.89 -1.15
N ALA A 89 -2.60 2.43 0.02
CA ALA A 89 -2.75 1.71 1.29
C ALA A 89 -4.21 1.34 1.57
N GLN A 90 -5.16 2.24 1.24
CA GLN A 90 -6.59 1.95 1.33
C GLN A 90 -7.02 0.88 0.32
N GLY A 91 -6.54 0.95 -0.92
CA GLY A 91 -6.82 -0.06 -1.95
C GLY A 91 -6.39 -1.46 -1.52
N LEU A 92 -5.19 -1.61 -0.98
CA LEU A 92 -4.68 -2.88 -0.45
C LEU A 92 -5.50 -3.38 0.75
N GLY A 93 -5.87 -2.47 1.67
CA GLY A 93 -6.74 -2.81 2.80
C GLY A 93 -8.11 -3.35 2.36
N ASN A 94 -8.69 -2.78 1.31
CA ASN A 94 -9.96 -3.27 0.74
C ASN A 94 -9.81 -4.66 0.11
N ILE A 95 -8.67 -4.96 -0.53
CA ILE A 95 -8.39 -6.29 -1.09
C ILE A 95 -8.30 -7.33 0.02
N LEU A 96 -7.58 -7.03 1.11
CA LEU A 96 -7.47 -7.91 2.27
C LEU A 96 -8.84 -8.19 2.90
N LEU A 97 -9.64 -7.15 3.14
CA LEU A 97 -11.00 -7.31 3.68
C LEU A 97 -11.90 -8.14 2.75
N SER A 98 -11.78 -7.96 1.44
CA SER A 98 -12.51 -8.77 0.47
C SER A 98 -12.07 -10.23 0.49
N SER A 99 -10.76 -10.50 0.65
CA SER A 99 -10.20 -11.85 0.77
C SER A 99 -10.76 -12.55 2.01
N GLU A 100 -10.64 -11.93 3.19
CA GLU A 100 -11.13 -12.46 4.46
C GLU A 100 -12.65 -12.76 4.42
N ASN A 101 -13.44 -11.90 3.77
CA ASN A 101 -14.88 -12.11 3.59
C ASN A 101 -15.19 -13.33 2.70
N ILE A 102 -14.44 -13.52 1.61
CA ILE A 102 -14.60 -14.68 0.72
C ILE A 102 -14.16 -15.97 1.43
N GLU A 103 -13.06 -15.94 2.17
CA GLU A 103 -12.60 -17.09 2.95
C GLU A 103 -13.63 -17.51 4.00
N ARG A 104 -14.20 -16.53 4.72
CA ARG A 104 -15.28 -16.78 5.70
C ARG A 104 -16.53 -17.35 5.05
N ALA A 105 -16.94 -16.82 3.89
CA ALA A 105 -18.08 -17.33 3.14
C ALA A 105 -17.84 -18.79 2.67
N ASN A 106 -16.63 -19.09 2.19
CA ASN A 106 -16.24 -20.43 1.76
C ASN A 106 -16.19 -21.42 2.94
N ALA A 107 -15.63 -21.01 4.08
CA ALA A 107 -15.62 -21.82 5.30
C ALA A 107 -17.04 -22.14 5.78
N ASN A 108 -17.92 -21.13 5.78
CA ASN A 108 -19.33 -21.32 6.13
C ASN A 108 -20.06 -22.24 5.15
N ALA A 109 -19.81 -22.11 3.84
CA ALA A 109 -20.39 -22.99 2.83
C ALA A 109 -19.88 -24.44 2.94
N ALA A 110 -18.59 -24.63 3.21
CA ALA A 110 -18.00 -25.95 3.43
C ALA A 110 -18.56 -26.62 4.70
N ASN A 111 -18.70 -25.84 5.78
CA ASN A 111 -19.34 -26.30 7.01
C ASN A 111 -20.81 -26.62 6.81
N PHE A 112 -21.55 -25.86 6.00
CA PHE A 112 -22.94 -26.19 5.70
C PHE A 112 -23.06 -27.44 4.81
N ALA A 113 -22.16 -27.61 3.84
CA ALA A 113 -22.11 -28.79 2.97
C ALA A 113 -21.82 -30.09 3.75
N SER A 114 -21.19 -30.02 4.92
CA SER A 114 -20.98 -31.20 5.79
C SER A 114 -22.22 -31.58 6.59
N PHE A 115 -23.23 -30.71 6.71
CA PHE A 115 -24.53 -31.01 7.33
C PHE A 115 -25.62 -31.44 6.35
N LEU A 116 -25.34 -31.41 5.04
CA LEU A 116 -26.26 -31.95 4.03
C LEU A 116 -26.12 -33.49 3.96
N PRO A 117 -27.21 -34.26 4.13
CA PRO A 117 -27.16 -35.71 4.00
C PRO A 117 -26.94 -36.08 2.53
N GLY A 118 -25.70 -36.41 2.17
CA GLY A 118 -25.34 -36.95 0.85
C GLY A 118 -24.01 -36.47 0.24
N SER A 119 -23.39 -35.40 0.74
CA SER A 119 -22.15 -34.83 0.19
C SER A 119 -20.89 -35.48 0.78
N ARG A 120 -20.67 -36.77 0.49
CA ARG A 120 -19.35 -37.39 0.66
C ARG A 120 -18.46 -36.93 -0.51
N PRO A 121 -17.22 -36.46 -0.28
CA PRO A 121 -16.30 -36.23 -1.38
C PRO A 121 -15.93 -37.58 -1.98
N THR A 122 -16.44 -37.89 -3.18
CA THR A 122 -16.06 -39.09 -3.93
C THR A 122 -14.69 -38.88 -4.58
N SER A 123 -13.64 -38.84 -3.77
CA SER A 123 -12.31 -39.16 -4.26
C SER A 123 -12.20 -40.68 -4.36
N SER A 124 -12.73 -41.23 -5.44
CA SER A 124 -12.33 -42.55 -5.92
C SER A 124 -12.54 -42.58 -7.42
N VAL A 125 -11.49 -42.25 -8.18
CA VAL A 125 -11.34 -42.77 -9.54
C VAL A 125 -11.19 -44.29 -9.37
N PRO A 126 -12.14 -45.13 -9.84
CA PRO A 126 -11.92 -46.57 -9.81
C PRO A 126 -10.77 -46.91 -10.77
N PRO A 127 -9.89 -47.87 -10.43
CA PRO A 127 -8.85 -48.30 -11.36
C PRO A 127 -9.49 -48.81 -12.66
N PRO A 128 -8.87 -48.56 -13.83
CA PRO A 128 -9.40 -49.05 -15.10
C PRO A 128 -9.49 -50.58 -15.06
N VAL A 129 -10.70 -51.10 -15.27
CA VAL A 129 -10.94 -52.54 -15.42
C VAL A 129 -10.38 -52.97 -16.77
N VAL A 130 -9.26 -53.70 -16.74
CA VAL A 130 -8.75 -54.41 -17.92
C VAL A 130 -9.58 -55.68 -18.08
N PRO A 131 -10.31 -55.89 -19.20
CA PRO A 131 -11.03 -57.12 -19.44
C PRO A 131 -10.04 -58.30 -19.61
N PRO A 132 -10.37 -59.51 -19.12
CA PRO A 132 -9.51 -60.68 -19.27
C PRO A 132 -9.36 -61.06 -20.76
N PRO A 133 -8.20 -61.62 -21.16
CA PRO A 133 -7.97 -62.04 -22.54
C PRO A 133 -8.95 -63.14 -22.94
N ALA A 134 -9.50 -63.02 -24.15
CA ALA A 134 -10.38 -64.02 -24.73
C ALA A 134 -9.65 -65.37 -24.82
N ALA A 135 -10.23 -66.41 -24.23
CA ALA A 135 -9.76 -67.78 -24.41
C ALA A 135 -9.92 -68.19 -25.88
N SER A 136 -8.88 -68.82 -26.42
CA SER A 136 -8.77 -69.29 -27.81
C SER A 136 -9.74 -70.43 -28.14
#